data_AF-A0A352LLF7-F1
#
_entry.id   AF-A0A352LLF7-F1
#
_cell.length_a   1.000
_cell.length_b   1.000
_cell.length_c   1.000
_cell.angle_alpha   90.00
_cell.angle_beta   90.00
_cell.angle_gamma   90.00
#
_symmetry.space_group_name_H-M   'P 1'
#
loop_
_entity.id
_entity.type
_entity.pdbx_description
1 polymer ?
#
loop_
_entity_poly.entity_id
_entity_poly.type
_entity_poly.pdbx_seq_one_letter_code
_entity_poly.pdbx_strand_id
1 'polypeptide(L)'
;MQQNTSQYPGAFKAWMTAARPKTWGVALAPVFIGLSCALMDTGRIDPLVAAATALLSVLMQAITNMENDAGYTKKKAETGNRKGLPRATSFGWLTVRQVELAIRLLAVIALLDTAYLISVGGWIMALITICSIACAYCYMGGPKPLAYTPLSELCVFVFFGLTAVCGTYYLQTGTVSAACMVLASAMGMIATAVLVVNNYRDIEHDASIGRRTLAVVMGAKCTETLYGTLLL
;
A
#
# COMPACT_ATOMS: atom_id res chain seq x y z
N MET A 1 20.30 -7.45 -22.81
CA MET A 1 20.53 -6.00 -22.95
C MET A 1 20.55 -5.37 -21.57
N GLN A 2 21.73 -5.22 -20.96
CA GLN A 2 21.87 -4.42 -19.73
C GLN A 2 21.73 -2.95 -20.14
N GLN A 3 20.57 -2.35 -19.86
CA GLN A 3 20.42 -0.90 -20.01
C GLN A 3 21.40 -0.22 -19.05
N ASN A 4 22.07 0.82 -19.55
CA ASN A 4 22.92 1.71 -18.76
C ASN A 4 22.04 2.46 -17.74
N THR A 5 21.69 1.81 -16.63
CA THR A 5 20.75 2.33 -15.62
C THR A 5 21.34 3.43 -14.73
N SER A 6 22.57 3.85 -14.97
CA SER A 6 23.24 4.95 -14.26
C SER A 6 22.95 6.33 -14.86
N GLN A 7 22.45 6.43 -16.09
CA GLN A 7 22.18 7.73 -16.71
C GLN A 7 20.91 8.36 -16.09
N TYR A 8 21.04 9.58 -15.56
CA TYR A 8 19.93 10.30 -14.96
C TYR A 8 18.81 10.56 -15.98
N PRO A 9 17.58 10.07 -15.76
CA PRO A 9 16.50 10.10 -16.75
C PRO A 9 15.70 11.43 -16.75
N GLY A 10 16.15 12.44 -16.00
CA GLY A 10 15.40 13.67 -15.74
C GLY A 10 14.52 13.58 -14.49
N ALA A 11 14.23 14.75 -13.90
CA ALA A 11 13.57 14.85 -12.59
C ALA A 11 12.19 14.18 -12.57
N PHE A 12 11.37 14.45 -13.59
CA PHE A 12 10.03 13.88 -13.68
C PHE A 12 10.04 12.35 -13.66
N LYS A 13 10.89 11.72 -14.48
CA LYS A 13 10.99 10.25 -14.55
C LYS A 13 11.62 9.65 -13.29
N ALA A 14 12.56 10.35 -12.65
CA ALA A 14 13.11 9.93 -11.36
C ALA A 14 12.02 9.91 -10.26
N TRP A 15 11.22 10.98 -10.15
CA TRP A 15 10.11 11.04 -9.19
C TRP A 15 8.99 10.05 -9.48
N MET A 16 8.62 9.84 -10.75
CA MET A 16 7.67 8.79 -11.12
C MET A 16 8.17 7.38 -10.77
N THR A 17 9.49 7.15 -10.86
CA THR A 17 10.09 5.88 -10.46
C THR A 17 9.95 5.66 -8.94
N ALA A 18 10.17 6.70 -8.14
CA ALA A 18 10.01 6.65 -6.69
C ALA A 18 8.54 6.51 -6.26
N ALA A 19 7.62 7.27 -6.87
CA ALA A 19 6.21 7.29 -6.51
C ALA A 19 5.38 6.10 -7.05
N ARG A 20 5.89 5.44 -8.10
CA ARG A 20 5.30 4.28 -8.80
C ARG A 20 3.81 4.41 -9.16
N PRO A 21 3.41 5.36 -10.03
CA PRO A 21 2.01 5.59 -10.41
C PRO A 21 1.26 4.35 -10.90
N LYS A 22 1.97 3.38 -11.51
CA LYS A 22 1.37 2.10 -11.95
C LYS A 22 0.74 1.29 -10.81
N THR A 23 1.14 1.54 -9.56
CA THR A 23 0.58 0.88 -8.37
C THR A 23 -0.65 1.60 -7.81
N TRP A 24 -0.94 2.83 -8.24
CA TRP A 24 -2.04 3.63 -7.68
C TRP A 24 -3.42 3.04 -8.03
N GLY A 25 -3.52 2.24 -9.10
CA GLY A 25 -4.73 1.48 -9.40
C GLY A 25 -5.11 0.49 -8.29
N VAL A 26 -4.13 -0.11 -7.61
CA VAL A 26 -4.37 -1.00 -6.46
C VAL A 26 -4.95 -0.23 -5.27
N ALA A 27 -4.54 1.03 -5.09
CA ALA A 27 -5.04 1.89 -4.03
C ALA A 27 -6.44 2.44 -4.33
N LEU A 28 -6.73 2.77 -5.60
CA LEU A 28 -8.02 3.31 -6.03
C LEU A 28 -9.11 2.24 -6.17
N ALA A 29 -8.77 1.00 -6.53
CA ALA A 29 -9.76 -0.06 -6.74
C ALA A 29 -10.67 -0.29 -5.52
N PRO A 30 -10.16 -0.40 -4.27
CA PRO A 30 -11.00 -0.46 -3.08
C PRO A 30 -11.95 0.73 -2.90
N VAL A 31 -11.47 1.93 -3.20
CA VAL A 31 -12.27 3.16 -3.10
C VAL A 31 -13.43 3.11 -4.10
N PHE A 32 -13.16 2.72 -5.36
CA PHE A 32 -14.23 2.58 -6.35
C PHE A 32 -15.27 1.53 -5.95
N ILE A 33 -14.85 0.38 -5.42
CA ILE A 33 -15.80 -0.64 -4.93
C ILE A 33 -16.66 -0.08 -3.80
N GLY A 34 -16.06 0.61 -2.82
CA GLY A 34 -16.80 1.22 -1.71
C GLY A 34 -17.80 2.28 -2.18
N LEU A 35 -17.39 3.14 -3.12
CA LEU A 35 -18.27 4.15 -3.74
C LEU A 35 -19.40 3.49 -4.55
N SER A 36 -19.11 2.43 -5.30
CA SER A 36 -20.14 1.69 -6.05
C SER A 36 -21.16 1.06 -5.12
N CYS A 37 -20.73 0.46 -4.01
CA CYS A 37 -21.66 -0.06 -3.00
C CYS A 37 -22.54 1.05 -2.42
N ALA A 38 -21.95 2.19 -2.06
CA ALA A 38 -22.69 3.32 -1.50
C ALA A 38 -23.71 3.87 -2.51
N LEU A 39 -23.32 3.97 -3.78
CA LEU A 39 -24.20 4.41 -4.86
C LEU A 39 -25.35 3.42 -5.10
N MET A 40 -25.08 2.12 -5.06
CA MET A 40 -26.11 1.08 -5.20
C MET A 40 -27.13 1.12 -4.05
N ASP A 41 -26.66 1.27 -2.81
CA ASP A 41 -27.52 1.19 -1.63
C ASP A 41 -28.28 2.51 -1.36
N THR A 42 -27.70 3.66 -1.72
CA THR A 42 -28.27 4.98 -1.38
C THR A 42 -28.69 5.84 -2.56
N GLY A 43 -28.31 5.46 -3.79
CA GLY A 43 -28.57 6.24 -5.01
C GLY A 43 -27.76 7.54 -5.13
N ARG A 44 -26.85 7.83 -4.20
CA ARG A 44 -26.04 9.07 -4.20
C ARG A 44 -24.66 8.85 -3.60
N ILE A 45 -23.76 9.77 -3.92
CA ILE A 45 -22.44 9.92 -3.28
C ILE A 45 -22.18 11.40 -3.06
N ASP A 46 -21.48 11.75 -1.98
CA ASP A 46 -20.87 13.07 -1.81
C ASP A 46 -19.56 13.12 -2.62
N PRO A 47 -19.47 13.96 -3.67
CA PRO A 47 -18.29 14.01 -4.52
C PRO A 47 -17.03 14.51 -3.81
N LEU A 48 -17.18 15.40 -2.82
CA LEU A 48 -16.05 15.94 -2.08
C LEU A 48 -15.45 14.87 -1.17
N VAL A 49 -16.30 14.13 -0.45
CA VAL A 49 -15.87 13.00 0.39
C VAL A 49 -15.25 11.89 -0.46
N ALA A 50 -15.82 11.61 -1.65
CA ALA A 50 -15.28 10.64 -2.59
C ALA A 50 -13.88 11.05 -3.10
N ALA A 51 -13.72 12.32 -3.49
CA ALA A 51 -12.44 12.86 -3.96
C ALA A 51 -11.37 12.87 -2.85
N ALA A 52 -11.73 13.27 -1.63
CA ALA A 52 -10.87 13.22 -0.46
C ALA A 52 -10.43 11.78 -0.14
N THR A 53 -11.36 10.83 -0.15
CA THR A 53 -11.04 9.41 0.11
C THR A 53 -10.09 8.84 -0.95
N ALA A 54 -10.31 9.16 -2.23
CA ALA A 54 -9.42 8.77 -3.32
C ALA A 54 -8.03 9.44 -3.22
N LEU A 55 -7.99 10.72 -2.85
CA LEU A 55 -6.76 11.48 -2.63
C LEU A 55 -5.95 10.84 -1.50
N LEU A 56 -6.54 10.60 -0.34
CA LEU A 56 -5.88 9.95 0.79
C LEU A 56 -5.28 8.60 0.38
N SER A 57 -6.05 7.78 -0.34
CA SER A 57 -5.59 6.47 -0.82
C SER A 57 -4.35 6.57 -1.72
N VAL A 58 -4.36 7.50 -2.69
CA VAL A 58 -3.22 7.74 -3.58
C VAL A 58 -2.02 8.31 -2.83
N LEU A 59 -2.23 9.26 -1.90
CA LEU A 59 -1.18 9.83 -1.07
C LEU A 59 -0.49 8.75 -0.25
N MET A 60 -1.25 7.88 0.43
CA MET A 60 -0.72 6.79 1.23
C MET A 60 0.06 5.79 0.38
N GLN A 61 -0.41 5.45 -0.82
CA GLN A 61 0.31 4.57 -1.74
C GLN A 61 1.62 5.22 -2.22
N ALA A 62 1.58 6.49 -2.61
CA ALA A 62 2.77 7.23 -3.07
C ALA A 62 3.82 7.35 -1.95
N ILE A 63 3.40 7.73 -0.73
CA ILE A 63 4.26 7.79 0.46
C ILE A 63 4.91 6.43 0.71
N THR A 64 4.12 5.35 0.75
CA THR A 64 4.62 4.00 1.00
C THR A 64 5.62 3.54 -0.06
N ASN A 65 5.39 3.89 -1.33
CA ASN A 65 6.33 3.59 -2.42
C ASN A 65 7.65 4.33 -2.26
N MET A 66 7.61 5.61 -1.90
CA MET A 66 8.81 6.42 -1.69
C MET A 66 9.59 5.99 -0.44
N GLU A 67 8.90 5.63 0.65
CA GLU A 67 9.52 5.05 1.85
C GLU A 67 10.22 3.73 1.52
N ASN A 68 9.60 2.89 0.68
CA ASN A 68 10.23 1.67 0.20
C ASN A 68 11.43 1.91 -0.71
N ASP A 69 11.43 2.99 -1.50
CA ASP A 69 12.57 3.38 -2.34
C ASP A 69 13.74 3.83 -1.46
N ALA A 70 13.52 4.85 -0.62
CA ALA A 70 14.53 5.42 0.26
C ALA A 70 15.03 4.42 1.33
N GLY A 71 14.13 3.64 1.91
CA GLY A 71 14.43 2.66 2.96
C GLY A 71 15.37 1.55 2.50
N TYR A 72 15.23 1.09 1.24
CA TYR A 72 16.14 0.09 0.67
C TYR A 72 17.56 0.60 0.55
N THR A 73 17.72 1.84 0.07
CA THR A 73 19.02 2.50 -0.06
C THR A 73 19.66 2.72 1.32
N LYS A 74 18.91 3.18 2.33
CA LYS A 74 19.41 3.31 3.72
C LYS A 74 19.89 1.99 4.31
N LYS A 75 19.13 0.92 4.09
CA LYS A 75 19.43 -0.42 4.62
C LYS A 75 20.49 -1.15 3.80
N LYS A 76 21.00 -0.56 2.71
CA LYS A 76 21.92 -1.20 1.76
C LYS A 76 21.39 -2.55 1.26
N ALA A 77 20.08 -2.63 1.06
CA ALA A 77 19.38 -3.87 0.71
C ALA A 77 19.35 -4.11 -0.81
N GLU A 78 20.01 -3.28 -1.62
CA GLU A 78 20.22 -3.57 -3.04
C GLU A 78 21.41 -4.51 -3.21
N THR A 79 21.10 -5.76 -3.52
CA THR A 79 22.06 -6.84 -3.76
C THR A 79 21.86 -7.40 -5.18
N GLY A 80 22.90 -7.97 -5.78
CA GLY A 80 22.91 -8.37 -7.19
C GLY A 80 21.89 -9.44 -7.60
N ASN A 81 21.23 -10.09 -6.64
CA ASN A 81 20.20 -11.11 -6.87
C ASN A 81 18.76 -10.55 -6.91
N ARG A 82 18.57 -9.25 -6.68
CA ARG A 82 17.23 -8.64 -6.62
C ARG A 82 16.64 -8.48 -8.02
N LYS A 83 15.40 -8.96 -8.21
CA LYS A 83 14.64 -8.91 -9.48
C LYS A 83 13.53 -7.85 -9.50
N GLY A 84 13.41 -7.04 -8.45
CA GLY A 84 12.32 -6.08 -8.28
C GLY A 84 12.45 -4.81 -9.12
N LEU A 85 11.40 -3.97 -9.08
CA LEU A 85 11.33 -2.71 -9.83
C LEU A 85 12.51 -1.76 -9.54
N PRO A 86 12.90 -0.91 -10.50
CA PRO A 86 13.93 0.11 -10.30
C PRO A 86 13.60 1.04 -9.12
N ARG A 87 14.65 1.55 -8.47
CA ARG A 87 14.56 2.51 -7.36
C ARG A 87 15.39 3.75 -7.69
N ALA A 88 14.77 4.91 -7.59
CA ALA A 88 15.40 6.17 -7.95
C ALA A 88 16.57 6.51 -7.02
N THR A 89 16.45 6.22 -5.72
CA THR A 89 17.52 6.49 -4.75
C THR A 89 18.69 5.52 -4.91
N SER A 90 18.43 4.26 -5.25
CA SER A 90 19.47 3.26 -5.45
C SER A 90 20.31 3.52 -6.69
N PHE A 91 19.73 4.13 -7.73
CA PHE A 91 20.48 4.59 -8.91
C PHE A 91 21.13 5.97 -8.73
N GLY A 92 20.98 6.60 -7.56
CA GLY A 92 21.52 7.94 -7.30
C GLY A 92 20.81 9.07 -8.05
N TRP A 93 19.65 8.80 -8.68
CA TRP A 93 18.87 9.82 -9.38
C TRP A 93 18.20 10.81 -8.41
N LEU A 94 17.85 10.34 -7.22
CA LEU A 94 17.34 11.16 -6.11
C LEU A 94 18.13 10.84 -4.86
N THR A 95 18.42 11.84 -4.04
CA THR A 95 18.99 11.62 -2.71
C THR A 95 17.92 11.14 -1.74
N VAL A 96 18.30 10.33 -0.76
CA VAL A 96 17.41 9.91 0.34
C VAL A 96 16.77 11.12 1.03
N ARG A 97 17.53 12.20 1.24
CA ARG A 97 17.03 13.44 1.86
C ARG A 97 15.93 14.12 1.06
N GLN A 98 16.04 14.15 -0.28
CA GLN A 98 15.00 14.71 -1.16
C GLN A 98 13.71 13.90 -1.04
N VAL A 99 13.80 12.58 -1.11
CA VAL A 99 12.64 11.70 -1.02
C VAL A 99 11.96 11.80 0.34
N GLU A 100 12.71 11.83 1.44
CA GLU A 100 12.17 12.06 2.78
C GLU A 100 11.46 13.40 2.95
N LEU A 101 12.01 14.47 2.35
CA LEU A 101 11.36 15.77 2.39
C LEU A 101 10.02 15.73 1.64
N ALA A 102 9.98 15.10 0.47
CA ALA A 102 8.74 14.90 -0.27
C ALA A 102 7.72 14.07 0.51
N ILE A 103 8.16 12.99 1.17
CA ILE A 103 7.31 12.19 2.05
C ILE A 103 6.72 13.05 3.17
N ARG A 104 7.53 13.87 3.86
CA ARG A 104 7.03 14.75 4.94
C ARG A 104 5.99 15.74 4.43
N LEU A 105 6.22 16.36 3.27
CA LEU A 105 5.26 17.30 2.68
C LEU A 105 3.94 16.60 2.31
N LEU A 106 4.01 15.42 1.69
CA LEU A 106 2.81 14.65 1.35
C LEU A 106 2.09 14.12 2.59
N ALA A 107 2.83 13.77 3.65
CA ALA A 107 2.25 13.36 4.94
C ALA A 107 1.46 14.51 5.58
N VAL A 108 1.94 15.77 5.50
CA VAL A 108 1.15 16.93 5.95
C VAL A 108 -0.15 17.06 5.18
N ILE A 109 -0.13 16.89 3.86
CA ILE A 109 -1.35 16.91 3.03
C ILE A 109 -2.29 15.78 3.43
N ALA A 110 -1.77 14.56 3.59
CA ALA A 110 -2.55 13.40 4.02
C ALA A 110 -3.16 13.59 5.41
N LEU A 111 -2.46 14.26 6.34
CA LEU A 111 -2.98 14.59 7.67
C LEU A 111 -4.13 15.60 7.60
N LEU A 112 -4.02 16.64 6.77
CA LEU A 112 -5.11 17.61 6.57
C LEU A 112 -6.34 16.96 5.94
N ASP A 113 -6.13 16.11 4.94
CA ASP A 113 -7.19 15.33 4.29
C ASP A 113 -7.85 14.34 5.26
N THR A 114 -7.04 13.64 6.06
CA THR A 114 -7.54 12.76 7.12
C THR A 114 -8.33 13.53 8.18
N ALA A 115 -7.89 14.74 8.56
CA ALA A 115 -8.64 15.58 9.51
C ALA A 115 -10.01 15.97 8.96
N TYR A 116 -10.11 16.26 7.66
CA TYR A 116 -11.38 16.46 6.97
C TYR A 116 -12.24 15.18 6.98
N LEU A 117 -11.69 14.02 6.64
CA LEU A 117 -12.44 12.77 6.66
C LEU A 117 -12.88 12.36 8.08
N ILE A 118 -12.13 12.72 9.12
CA ILE A 118 -12.55 12.56 10.52
C ILE A 118 -13.71 13.47 10.87
N SER A 119 -13.76 14.71 10.35
CA SER A 119 -14.90 15.60 10.62
C SER A 119 -16.20 15.09 9.97
N VAL A 120 -16.08 14.32 8.88
CA VAL A 120 -17.20 13.65 8.20
C VAL A 120 -17.57 12.33 8.88
N GLY A 121 -16.60 11.43 9.09
CA GLY A 121 -16.81 10.08 9.63
C GLY A 121 -16.80 9.96 11.15
N GLY A 122 -16.61 11.08 11.87
CA GLY A 122 -16.64 11.14 13.33
C GLY A 122 -15.62 10.22 14.02
N TRP A 123 -16.02 9.71 15.19
CA TRP A 123 -15.13 8.93 16.07
C TRP A 123 -14.71 7.58 15.47
N ILE A 124 -15.51 6.98 14.58
CA ILE A 124 -15.16 5.73 13.89
C ILE A 124 -13.98 5.97 12.96
N MET A 125 -14.01 7.04 12.16
CA MET A 125 -12.89 7.39 11.29
C MET A 125 -11.64 7.79 12.09
N ALA A 126 -11.81 8.44 13.24
CA ALA A 126 -10.70 8.72 14.16
C ALA A 126 -10.06 7.43 14.69
N LEU A 127 -10.87 6.45 15.09
CA LEU A 127 -10.40 5.14 15.54
C LEU A 127 -9.66 4.39 14.44
N ILE A 128 -10.21 4.33 13.22
CA ILE A 128 -9.56 3.73 12.05
C ILE A 128 -8.19 4.40 11.81
N THR A 129 -8.12 5.71 11.91
CA THR A 129 -6.87 6.48 11.74
C THR A 129 -5.83 6.07 12.79
N ILE A 130 -6.21 6.04 14.08
CA ILE A 130 -5.31 5.66 15.17
C ILE A 130 -4.81 4.22 14.99
N CYS A 131 -5.71 3.28 14.68
CA CYS A 131 -5.35 1.89 14.41
C CYS A 131 -4.42 1.78 13.20
N SER A 132 -4.66 2.53 12.14
CA SER A 132 -3.82 2.54 10.93
C SER A 132 -2.42 3.06 11.22
N ILE A 133 -2.28 4.13 12.01
CA ILE A 133 -0.99 4.67 12.44
C ILE A 133 -0.24 3.65 13.31
N ALA A 134 -0.93 3.03 14.28
CA ALA A 134 -0.35 2.01 15.13
C ALA A 134 0.16 0.81 14.30
N CYS A 135 -0.65 0.33 13.36
CA CYS A 135 -0.25 -0.75 12.46
C CYS A 135 0.91 -0.34 11.56
N ALA A 136 0.92 0.87 10.98
CA ALA A 136 2.04 1.35 10.18
C ALA A 136 3.35 1.40 10.98
N TYR A 137 3.29 1.85 12.24
CA TYR A 137 4.42 1.84 13.15
C TYR A 137 4.91 0.41 13.43
N CYS A 138 4.01 -0.53 13.73
CA CYS A 138 4.37 -1.94 13.93
C CYS A 138 4.86 -2.61 12.63
N TYR A 139 4.43 -2.14 11.47
CA TYR A 139 4.77 -2.74 10.18
C TYR A 139 6.23 -2.50 9.79
N MET A 140 6.70 -1.25 9.93
CA MET A 140 8.07 -0.86 9.54
C MET A 140 9.00 -0.62 10.73
N GLY A 141 8.47 -0.24 11.89
CA GLY A 141 9.21 0.15 13.09
C GLY A 141 9.28 -0.93 14.17
N GLY A 142 9.97 -0.60 15.26
CA GLY A 142 10.16 -1.48 16.41
C GLY A 142 11.24 -2.58 16.21
N PRO A 143 11.53 -3.37 17.26
CA PRO A 143 12.59 -4.38 17.25
C PRO A 143 12.27 -5.61 16.38
N LYS A 144 10.99 -5.82 16.04
CA LYS A 144 10.50 -6.93 15.18
C LYS A 144 9.42 -6.42 14.21
N PRO A 145 9.80 -5.73 13.11
CA PRO A 145 8.83 -5.16 12.18
C PRO A 145 7.99 -6.24 11.51
N LEU A 146 6.66 -6.04 11.39
CA LEU A 146 5.78 -7.03 10.75
C LEU A 146 6.17 -7.30 9.29
N ALA A 147 6.78 -6.35 8.59
CA ALA A 147 7.29 -6.55 7.21
C ALA A 147 8.39 -7.63 7.08
N TYR A 148 8.94 -8.10 8.21
CA TYR A 148 9.93 -9.18 8.31
C TYR A 148 9.30 -10.49 8.82
N THR A 149 7.97 -10.53 8.96
CA THR A 149 7.18 -11.65 9.48
C THR A 149 6.18 -12.15 8.43
N PRO A 150 5.57 -13.33 8.61
CA PRO A 150 4.58 -13.86 7.67
C PRO A 150 3.18 -13.21 7.77
N LEU A 151 3.05 -12.08 8.47
CA LEU A 151 1.78 -11.41 8.72
C LEU A 151 1.46 -10.30 7.71
N SER A 152 2.37 -10.00 6.77
CA SER A 152 2.18 -8.90 5.82
C SER A 152 0.94 -9.06 4.93
N GLU A 153 0.64 -10.28 4.53
CA GLU A 153 -0.50 -10.66 3.68
C GLU A 153 -1.83 -10.42 4.40
N LEU A 154 -1.88 -10.66 5.71
CA LEU A 154 -3.05 -10.36 6.53
C LEU A 154 -3.24 -8.84 6.68
N CYS A 155 -2.16 -8.09 6.87
CA CYS A 155 -2.23 -6.63 6.90
C CYS A 155 -2.80 -6.08 5.58
N VAL A 156 -2.36 -6.58 4.43
CA VAL A 156 -2.89 -6.15 3.12
C VAL A 156 -4.38 -6.47 3.00
N PHE A 157 -4.80 -7.68 3.37
CA PHE A 157 -6.22 -8.07 3.34
C PHE A 157 -7.08 -7.11 4.17
N VAL A 158 -6.65 -6.81 5.40
CA VAL A 158 -7.38 -5.92 6.31
C VAL A 158 -7.41 -4.49 5.76
N PHE A 159 -6.27 -3.91 5.37
CA PHE A 159 -6.21 -2.50 5.01
C PHE A 159 -6.74 -2.19 3.62
N PHE A 160 -6.39 -2.98 2.60
CA PHE A 160 -6.87 -2.77 1.23
C PHE A 160 -8.26 -3.35 1.00
N GLY A 161 -8.62 -4.42 1.71
CA GLY A 161 -9.97 -4.98 1.66
C GLY A 161 -10.90 -4.26 2.62
N LEU A 162 -10.92 -4.71 3.87
CA LEU A 162 -11.92 -4.28 4.86
C LEU A 162 -11.89 -2.77 5.14
N THR A 163 -10.73 -2.23 5.52
CA THR A 163 -10.61 -0.82 5.91
C THR A 163 -10.88 0.13 4.75
N ALA A 164 -10.25 -0.08 3.59
CA ALA A 164 -10.41 0.83 2.45
C ALA A 164 -11.81 0.75 1.83
N VAL A 165 -12.35 -0.46 1.60
CA VAL A 165 -13.69 -0.60 0.98
C VAL A 165 -14.78 -0.19 1.96
N CYS A 166 -14.81 -0.78 3.17
CA CYS A 166 -15.87 -0.47 4.14
C CYS A 166 -15.72 0.94 4.70
N GLY A 167 -14.50 1.46 4.86
CA GLY A 167 -14.27 2.85 5.27
C GLY A 167 -14.78 3.85 4.24
N THR A 168 -14.54 3.59 2.95
CA THR A 168 -15.10 4.41 1.87
C THR A 168 -16.63 4.39 1.87
N TYR A 169 -17.23 3.20 1.98
CA TYR A 169 -18.68 3.05 2.08
C TYR A 169 -19.25 3.75 3.33
N TYR A 170 -18.59 3.61 4.48
CA TYR A 170 -18.97 4.23 5.74
C TYR A 170 -18.95 5.75 5.66
N LEU A 171 -17.91 6.34 5.06
CA LEU A 171 -17.82 7.79 4.88
C LEU A 171 -18.95 8.36 4.02
N GLN A 172 -19.57 7.56 3.17
CA GLN A 172 -20.70 7.95 2.32
C GLN A 172 -22.08 7.70 2.98
N THR A 173 -22.20 6.66 3.80
CA THR A 173 -23.50 6.15 4.26
C THR A 173 -23.71 6.20 5.78
N GLY A 174 -22.63 6.38 6.56
CA GLY A 174 -22.64 6.30 8.02
C GLY A 174 -22.85 4.89 8.59
N THR A 175 -22.87 3.85 7.74
CA THR A 175 -23.11 2.45 8.14
C THR A 175 -22.13 1.51 7.42
N VAL A 176 -22.23 0.21 7.68
CA VAL A 176 -21.53 -0.83 6.90
C VAL A 176 -22.54 -1.91 6.54
N SER A 177 -22.65 -2.26 5.24
CA SER A 177 -23.54 -3.31 4.77
C SER A 177 -22.82 -4.66 4.64
N ALA A 178 -23.55 -5.77 4.83
CA ALA A 178 -22.99 -7.11 4.68
C ALA A 178 -22.49 -7.36 3.24
N ALA A 179 -23.21 -6.84 2.23
CA ALA A 179 -22.79 -6.90 0.83
C ALA A 179 -21.45 -6.18 0.61
N CYS A 180 -21.28 -4.98 1.21
CA CYS A 180 -20.01 -4.26 1.18
C CYS A 180 -18.87 -5.07 1.83
N MET A 181 -19.11 -5.77 2.94
CA MET A 181 -18.10 -6.62 3.57
C MET A 181 -17.66 -7.81 2.70
N VAL A 182 -18.59 -8.42 1.95
CA VAL A 182 -18.26 -9.49 1.00
C VAL A 182 -17.36 -8.96 -0.11
N LEU A 183 -17.71 -7.82 -0.70
CA LEU A 183 -16.90 -7.19 -1.75
C LEU A 183 -15.55 -6.69 -1.21
N ALA A 184 -15.51 -6.20 0.03
CA ALA A 184 -14.29 -5.83 0.72
C ALA A 184 -13.36 -7.03 0.92
N SER A 185 -13.92 -8.19 1.26
CA SER A 185 -13.15 -9.44 1.43
C SER A 185 -12.57 -9.90 0.09
N ALA A 186 -13.38 -9.90 -0.98
CA ALA A 186 -12.91 -10.24 -2.32
C ALA A 186 -11.78 -9.29 -2.80
N MET A 187 -11.96 -7.98 -2.62
CA MET A 187 -10.90 -7.00 -2.95
C MET A 187 -9.65 -7.20 -2.08
N GLY A 188 -9.82 -7.51 -0.80
CA GLY A 188 -8.72 -7.85 0.10
C GLY A 188 -7.93 -9.06 -0.39
N MET A 189 -8.60 -10.11 -0.85
CA MET A 189 -7.95 -11.30 -1.41
C MET A 189 -7.14 -10.97 -2.66
N ILE A 190 -7.71 -10.19 -3.58
CA ILE A 190 -7.01 -9.73 -4.80
C ILE A 190 -5.78 -8.89 -4.44
N ALA A 191 -5.92 -7.93 -3.52
CA ALA A 191 -4.80 -7.11 -3.07
C ALA A 191 -3.70 -7.97 -2.41
N THR A 192 -4.10 -8.95 -1.59
CA THR A 192 -3.17 -9.90 -0.99
C THR A 192 -2.49 -10.76 -2.05
N ALA A 193 -3.18 -11.19 -3.11
CA ALA A 193 -2.57 -11.94 -4.22
C ALA A 193 -1.46 -11.13 -4.92
N VAL A 194 -1.64 -9.81 -5.07
CA VAL A 194 -0.61 -8.90 -5.60
C VAL A 194 0.63 -8.85 -4.69
N LEU A 195 0.45 -8.89 -3.36
CA LEU A 195 1.59 -8.98 -2.44
C LEU A 195 2.24 -10.37 -2.50
N VAL A 196 1.44 -11.44 -2.53
CA VAL A 196 1.93 -12.83 -2.58
C VAL A 196 2.82 -13.05 -3.80
N VAL A 197 2.43 -12.58 -4.99
CA VAL A 197 3.27 -12.73 -6.19
C VAL A 197 4.58 -11.92 -6.09
N ASN A 198 4.55 -10.76 -5.43
CA ASN A 198 5.77 -9.99 -5.16
C ASN A 198 6.70 -10.74 -4.20
N ASN A 199 6.16 -11.27 -3.10
CA ASN A 199 6.94 -12.03 -2.11
C ASN A 199 7.45 -13.35 -2.70
N TYR A 200 6.69 -14.01 -3.58
CA TYR A 200 7.11 -15.20 -4.32
C TYR A 200 8.34 -14.93 -5.19
N ARG A 201 8.31 -13.85 -5.98
CA ARG A 201 9.45 -13.44 -6.84
C ARG A 201 10.72 -13.23 -6.02
N ASP A 202 10.57 -12.68 -4.82
CA ASP A 202 11.67 -12.20 -3.98
C ASP A 202 12.07 -13.21 -2.88
N ILE A 203 11.59 -14.46 -2.89
CA ILE A 203 11.88 -15.50 -1.85
C ILE A 203 13.39 -15.61 -1.55
N GLU A 204 14.21 -15.84 -2.58
CA GLU A 204 15.67 -16.02 -2.41
C GLU A 204 16.34 -14.77 -1.83
N HIS A 205 15.95 -13.60 -2.34
CA HIS A 205 16.49 -12.32 -1.90
C HIS A 205 16.09 -12.02 -0.46
N ASP A 206 14.80 -12.15 -0.12
CA ASP A 206 14.27 -11.90 1.22
C ASP A 206 14.90 -12.83 2.25
N ALA A 207 15.07 -14.11 1.94
CA ALA A 207 15.77 -15.05 2.80
C ALA A 207 17.23 -14.65 3.03
N SER A 208 17.94 -14.20 1.98
CA SER A 208 19.35 -13.79 2.08
C SER A 208 19.60 -12.58 2.99
N ILE A 209 18.59 -11.73 3.18
CA ILE A 209 18.66 -10.56 4.07
C ILE A 209 17.90 -10.76 5.40
N GLY A 210 17.53 -12.02 5.72
CA GLY A 210 16.88 -12.39 6.97
C GLY A 210 15.40 -12.02 7.11
N ARG A 211 14.72 -11.65 6.02
CA ARG A 211 13.26 -11.44 6.03
C ARG A 211 12.54 -12.79 6.03
N ARG A 212 11.54 -12.95 6.90
CA ARG A 212 10.69 -14.16 6.98
C ARG A 212 9.28 -13.86 6.49
N THR A 213 9.16 -13.44 5.24
CA THR A 213 7.85 -13.25 4.59
C THR A 213 7.11 -14.59 4.52
N LEU A 214 5.78 -14.55 4.32
CA LEU A 214 4.97 -15.77 4.25
C LEU A 214 5.48 -16.71 3.14
N ALA A 215 5.90 -16.16 2.01
CA ALA A 215 6.50 -16.91 0.91
C ALA A 215 7.81 -17.63 1.30
N VAL A 216 8.67 -16.97 2.08
CA VAL A 216 9.90 -17.58 2.61
C VAL A 216 9.58 -18.69 3.61
N VAL A 217 8.58 -18.50 4.47
CA VAL A 217 8.24 -19.49 5.51
C VAL A 217 7.55 -20.72 4.94
N MET A 218 6.62 -20.56 3.99
CA MET A 218 5.85 -21.68 3.42
C MET A 218 6.53 -22.34 2.22
N GLY A 219 7.47 -21.65 1.58
CA GLY A 219 8.14 -22.10 0.36
C GLY A 219 7.32 -21.87 -0.93
N ALA A 220 7.99 -22.02 -2.07
CA ALA A 220 7.46 -21.67 -3.39
C ALA A 220 6.12 -22.37 -3.73
N LYS A 221 6.05 -23.70 -3.60
CA LYS A 221 4.87 -24.49 -3.99
C LYS A 221 3.60 -24.12 -3.20
N CYS A 222 3.74 -23.94 -1.88
CA CYS A 222 2.63 -23.51 -1.03
C CYS A 222 2.19 -22.07 -1.37
N THR A 223 3.14 -21.21 -1.72
CA THR A 223 2.88 -19.82 -2.12
C THR A 223 2.12 -19.73 -3.45
N GLU A 224 2.45 -20.58 -4.42
CA GLU A 224 1.68 -20.71 -5.68
C GLU A 224 0.23 -21.16 -5.42
N THR A 225 0.05 -22.13 -4.52
CA THR A 225 -1.28 -22.62 -4.14
C THR A 225 -2.09 -21.50 -3.48
N LEU A 226 -1.49 -20.78 -2.53
CA LEU A 226 -2.12 -19.63 -1.88
C LEU A 226 -2.52 -18.56 -2.90
N TYR A 227 -1.62 -18.23 -3.84
CA TYR A 227 -1.91 -17.27 -4.90
C TYR A 227 -3.14 -17.69 -5.71
N GLY A 228 -3.23 -18.96 -6.12
CA GLY A 228 -4.40 -19.49 -6.82
C GLY A 228 -5.68 -19.40 -6.01
N THR A 229 -5.65 -19.74 -4.71
CA THR A 229 -6.82 -19.66 -3.83
C THR A 229 -7.32 -18.22 -3.63
N LEU A 230 -6.41 -17.24 -3.57
CA LEU A 230 -6.79 -15.82 -3.42
C LEU A 230 -7.46 -15.22 -4.65
N LEU A 231 -7.45 -15.91 -5.80
CA LEU A 231 -8.07 -15.47 -7.05
C LEU A 231 -9.44 -16.11 -7.34
N LEU A 232 -9.89 -17.04 -6.50
CA LEU A 232 -11.19 -17.72 -6.60
C LEU A 232 -12.25 -16.99 -5.77
#